data_AF-A0A7W1PC86-F1
#
_entry.id   AF-A0A7W1PC86-F1
#
_cell.length_a   1.000
_cell.length_b   1.000
_cell.length_c   1.000
_cell.angle_alpha   90.00
_cell.angle_beta   90.00
_cell.angle_gamma   90.00
#
_symmetry.space_group_name_H-M   'P 1'
#
loop_
_entity.id
_entity.type
_entity.pdbx_description
1 polymer ?
#
loop_
_entity_poly.entity_id
_entity_poly.type
_entity_poly.pdbx_seq_one_letter_code
_entity_poly.pdbx_strand_id
1 'polypeptide(L)'
;MVVENEAARLAALRRYKILDTDPERAFDDLALLASQVCAAPMALITLVDADRQWYKARVGVSATETPRSVSFCAHAMQQRALFVIPDARDDLRFRENPLVTGEPGIRFYAGASLTSPEGHPLGSLCVVDRVPRRLRDDQLEALDALRRQVEAQLELRRNLLELQAALAARDHAEDAQLRLVGELRTALDNVSRLSGLIPFCSTCRFNMVIPADPRAVPTVTEGVAQMLRDKRWQDDDVMAVELAVQEALTNAIRHGCGGDPRKQVQCCVTADDPGEVVIVIRDPGQGFDSTTIADPLAPENLLKSGGRGVFLINQLMDTVGFRDGGREVEMRKRRAD
;
A
#
# COMPACT_ATOMS: atom_id res chain seq x y z
N MET A 1 44.61 -12.07 -10.21
CA MET A 1 44.26 -10.79 -9.59
C MET A 1 42.75 -10.73 -9.45
N VAL A 2 42.27 -10.56 -8.23
CA VAL A 2 40.87 -10.68 -7.82
C VAL A 2 40.18 -9.34 -8.09
N VAL A 3 39.04 -9.34 -8.80
CA VAL A 3 38.14 -8.17 -8.83
C VAL A 3 37.80 -7.88 -7.38
N GLU A 4 38.24 -6.72 -6.85
CA GLU A 4 37.89 -6.27 -5.50
C GLU A 4 36.36 -6.28 -5.41
N ASN A 5 35.82 -7.33 -4.77
CA ASN A 5 34.39 -7.64 -4.65
C ASN A 5 33.69 -8.30 -5.86
N GLU A 6 34.22 -9.41 -6.38
CA GLU A 6 33.54 -10.28 -7.36
C GLU A 6 32.10 -10.67 -6.95
N ALA A 7 31.84 -10.85 -5.65
CA ALA A 7 30.50 -11.13 -5.15
C ALA A 7 29.51 -9.97 -5.41
N ALA A 8 29.91 -8.73 -5.14
CA ALA A 8 29.10 -7.55 -5.44
C ALA A 8 28.92 -7.36 -6.95
N ARG A 9 29.96 -7.60 -7.75
CA ARG A 9 29.86 -7.56 -9.23
C ARG A 9 28.83 -8.55 -9.76
N LEU A 10 28.87 -9.79 -9.28
CA LEU A 10 27.89 -10.83 -9.66
C LEU A 10 26.48 -10.48 -9.17
N ALA A 11 26.34 -9.91 -7.97
CA ALA A 11 25.06 -9.42 -7.47
C ALA A 11 24.51 -8.30 -8.36
N ALA A 12 25.36 -7.35 -8.76
CA ALA A 12 25.00 -6.28 -9.69
C ALA A 12 24.54 -6.84 -11.04
N LEU A 13 25.28 -7.79 -11.63
CA LEU A 13 24.89 -8.45 -12.89
C LEU A 13 23.53 -9.15 -12.76
N ARG A 14 23.29 -9.89 -11.67
CA ARG A 14 22.03 -10.61 -11.43
C ARG A 14 20.82 -9.68 -11.31
N ARG A 15 21.00 -8.44 -10.81
CA ARG A 15 19.91 -7.44 -10.73
C ARG A 15 19.33 -7.09 -12.11
N TYR A 16 20.12 -7.17 -13.18
CA TYR A 16 19.63 -6.91 -14.54
C TYR A 16 18.74 -8.03 -15.10
N LYS A 17 18.71 -9.22 -14.46
CA LYS A 17 17.91 -10.38 -14.89
C LYS A 17 18.01 -10.64 -16.40
N ILE A 18 19.24 -10.55 -16.92
CA ILE A 18 19.52 -10.56 -18.36
C ILE A 18 20.21 -11.83 -18.85
N LEU A 19 20.93 -12.53 -17.97
CA LEU A 19 21.54 -13.81 -18.32
C LEU A 19 20.44 -14.82 -18.69
N ASP A 20 20.74 -15.67 -19.67
CA ASP A 20 19.85 -16.73 -20.18
C ASP A 20 18.48 -16.23 -20.67
N THR A 21 18.40 -14.98 -21.08
CA THR A 21 17.20 -14.41 -21.71
C THR A 21 17.26 -14.52 -23.23
N ASP A 22 16.10 -14.52 -23.87
CA ASP A 22 15.99 -14.54 -25.32
C ASP A 22 16.75 -13.36 -25.97
N PRO A 23 17.17 -13.50 -27.24
CA PRO A 23 17.70 -12.40 -28.01
C PRO A 23 16.72 -11.21 -28.05
N GLU A 24 17.25 -10.00 -27.95
CA GLU A 24 16.45 -8.78 -28.06
C GLU A 24 17.04 -7.90 -29.15
N ARG A 25 16.18 -7.49 -30.09
CA ARG A 25 16.55 -6.73 -31.28
C ARG A 25 17.38 -5.48 -30.97
N ALA A 26 17.11 -4.79 -29.87
CA ALA A 26 17.87 -3.61 -29.46
C ALA A 26 19.36 -3.90 -29.24
N PHE A 27 19.71 -5.05 -28.66
CA PHE A 27 21.11 -5.45 -28.49
C PHE A 27 21.70 -6.01 -29.78
N ASP A 28 20.91 -6.76 -30.56
CA ASP A 28 21.35 -7.29 -31.86
C ASP A 28 21.72 -6.17 -32.85
N ASP A 29 20.90 -5.13 -32.92
CA ASP A 29 21.14 -3.96 -33.76
C ASP A 29 22.42 -3.22 -33.32
N LEU A 30 22.68 -3.09 -32.01
CA LEU A 30 23.90 -2.47 -31.49
C LEU A 30 25.16 -3.30 -31.81
N ALA A 31 25.09 -4.63 -31.70
CA ALA A 31 26.18 -5.51 -32.10
C ALA A 31 26.44 -5.43 -33.62
N LEU A 32 25.38 -5.38 -34.43
CA LEU A 32 25.48 -5.19 -35.88
C LEU A 32 26.15 -3.85 -36.24
N LEU A 33 25.74 -2.76 -35.60
CA LEU A 33 26.35 -1.45 -35.80
C LEU A 33 27.84 -1.46 -35.41
N ALA A 34 28.20 -2.10 -34.29
CA ALA A 34 29.60 -2.20 -33.89
C ALA A 34 30.45 -2.95 -34.93
N SER A 35 29.93 -4.05 -35.48
CA SER A 35 30.57 -4.80 -36.58
C SER A 35 30.76 -3.93 -37.83
N GLN A 36 29.72 -3.21 -38.26
CA GLN A 36 29.75 -2.38 -39.47
C GLN A 36 30.70 -1.18 -39.32
N VAL A 37 30.60 -0.44 -38.22
CA VAL A 37 31.42 0.75 -37.97
C VAL A 37 32.91 0.39 -37.84
N CYS A 38 33.23 -0.71 -37.15
CA CYS A 38 34.60 -1.17 -37.00
C CYS A 38 35.11 -1.95 -38.23
N ALA A 39 34.25 -2.22 -39.21
CA ALA A 39 34.52 -3.06 -40.37
C ALA A 39 35.11 -4.44 -39.99
N ALA A 40 34.62 -5.01 -38.89
CA ALA A 40 35.04 -6.29 -38.34
C ALA A 40 33.92 -7.34 -38.49
N PRO A 41 34.22 -8.59 -38.85
CA PRO A 41 33.22 -9.62 -39.16
C PRO A 41 32.48 -10.12 -37.92
N MET A 42 33.05 -9.91 -36.72
CA MET A 42 32.47 -10.35 -35.46
C MET A 42 32.31 -9.18 -34.50
N ALA A 43 31.15 -9.13 -33.86
CA ALA A 43 30.85 -8.19 -32.78
C ALA A 43 29.94 -8.85 -31.75
N LEU A 44 30.19 -8.60 -30.47
CA LEU A 44 29.54 -9.28 -29.36
C LEU A 44 29.19 -8.28 -28.26
N ILE A 45 27.99 -8.43 -27.70
CA ILE A 45 27.65 -7.87 -26.39
C ILE A 45 27.68 -9.02 -25.41
N THR A 46 28.64 -8.97 -24.49
CA THR A 46 28.97 -10.09 -23.62
C THR A 46 28.82 -9.69 -22.17
N LEU A 47 28.39 -10.62 -21.33
CA LEU A 47 28.24 -10.47 -19.90
C LEU A 47 29.04 -11.59 -19.22
N VAL A 48 29.82 -11.25 -18.22
CA VAL A 48 30.71 -12.21 -17.56
C VAL A 48 30.08 -12.68 -16.25
N ASP A 49 29.66 -13.93 -16.22
CA ASP A 49 29.12 -14.60 -15.03
C ASP A 49 30.27 -15.25 -14.22
N ALA A 50 29.95 -16.07 -13.23
CA ALA A 50 30.93 -16.69 -12.34
C ALA A 50 31.96 -17.53 -13.12
N ASP A 51 31.50 -18.40 -14.02
CA ASP A 51 32.29 -19.42 -14.72
C ASP A 51 32.28 -19.29 -16.25
N ARG A 52 31.38 -18.46 -16.81
CA ARG A 52 31.21 -18.26 -18.24
C ARG A 52 31.15 -16.80 -18.66
N GLN A 53 31.43 -16.55 -19.94
CA GLN A 53 31.09 -15.35 -20.66
C GLN A 53 29.87 -15.67 -21.53
N TRP A 54 28.72 -15.08 -21.21
CA TRP A 54 27.47 -15.28 -21.93
C TRP A 54 27.23 -14.16 -22.94
N TYR A 55 26.70 -14.48 -24.13
CA TYR A 55 26.56 -13.51 -25.23
C TYR A 55 25.12 -13.06 -25.36
N LYS A 56 24.84 -11.80 -24.98
CA LYS A 56 23.51 -11.20 -25.12
C LYS A 56 23.14 -10.95 -26.58
N ALA A 57 24.11 -10.51 -27.36
CA ALA A 57 23.99 -10.31 -28.80
C ALA A 57 25.31 -10.69 -29.48
N ARG A 58 25.22 -11.20 -30.70
CA ARG A 58 26.37 -11.70 -31.45
C ARG A 58 26.18 -11.57 -32.95
N VAL A 59 27.26 -11.17 -33.63
CA VAL A 59 27.38 -11.14 -35.07
C VAL A 59 28.61 -11.94 -35.47
N GLY A 60 28.49 -12.78 -36.51
CA GLY A 60 29.60 -13.56 -37.05
C GLY A 60 30.09 -14.74 -36.18
N VAL A 61 29.38 -15.06 -35.09
CA VAL A 61 29.73 -16.14 -34.15
C VAL A 61 28.51 -17.03 -33.88
N SER A 62 28.69 -18.35 -33.97
CA SER A 62 27.64 -19.34 -33.69
C SER A 62 27.49 -19.68 -32.21
N ALA A 63 28.60 -19.68 -31.46
CA ALA A 63 28.61 -19.93 -30.03
C ALA A 63 27.76 -18.90 -29.27
N THR A 64 27.10 -19.36 -28.20
CA THR A 64 26.26 -18.53 -27.32
C THR A 64 26.98 -18.09 -26.05
N GLU A 65 28.05 -18.79 -25.70
CA GLU A 65 28.88 -18.52 -24.53
C GLU A 65 30.27 -19.14 -24.68
N THR A 66 31.20 -18.74 -23.81
CA THR A 66 32.53 -19.35 -23.67
C THR A 66 32.91 -19.47 -22.20
N PRO A 67 33.82 -20.40 -21.82
CA PRO A 67 34.37 -20.45 -20.48
C PRO A 67 35.06 -19.12 -20.10
N ARG A 68 34.86 -18.63 -18.88
CA ARG A 68 35.46 -17.37 -18.41
C ARG A 68 37.00 -17.42 -18.44
N SER A 69 37.59 -18.60 -18.26
CA SER A 69 39.04 -18.80 -18.27
C SER A 69 39.72 -18.45 -19.60
N VAL A 70 39.00 -18.56 -20.72
CA VAL A 70 39.52 -18.25 -22.07
C VAL A 70 39.04 -16.90 -22.61
N SER A 71 38.29 -16.14 -21.80
CA SER A 71 37.63 -14.89 -22.18
C SER A 71 38.60 -13.72 -22.30
N PHE A 72 38.60 -13.06 -23.47
CA PHE A 72 39.21 -11.73 -23.65
C PHE A 72 38.47 -10.65 -22.84
N CYS A 73 37.14 -10.74 -22.79
CA CYS A 73 36.28 -9.76 -22.13
C CYS A 73 36.53 -9.69 -20.61
N ALA A 74 36.77 -10.83 -19.96
CA ALA A 74 37.09 -10.88 -18.54
C ALA A 74 38.37 -10.08 -18.20
N HIS A 75 39.32 -10.01 -19.13
CA HIS A 75 40.50 -9.17 -18.99
C HIS A 75 40.22 -7.71 -19.35
N ALA A 76 39.43 -7.47 -20.41
CA ALA A 76 39.03 -6.14 -20.85
C ALA A 76 38.28 -5.36 -19.76
N MET A 77 37.46 -6.05 -18.97
CA MET A 77 36.65 -5.48 -17.88
C MET A 77 37.46 -4.86 -16.74
N GLN A 78 38.76 -5.15 -16.65
CA GLN A 78 39.63 -4.56 -15.63
C GLN A 78 40.13 -3.16 -16.02
N GLN A 79 39.85 -2.71 -17.25
CA GLN A 79 40.29 -1.43 -17.77
C GLN A 79 39.12 -0.46 -17.90
N ARG A 80 39.33 0.79 -17.49
CA ARG A 80 38.31 1.87 -17.61
C ARG A 80 38.17 2.40 -19.05
N ALA A 81 39.15 2.15 -19.90
CA ALA A 81 39.19 2.61 -21.28
C ALA A 81 38.97 1.45 -22.26
N LEU A 82 38.84 1.77 -23.55
CA LEU A 82 38.84 0.77 -24.62
C LEU A 82 40.09 -0.11 -24.54
N PHE A 83 39.86 -1.41 -24.51
CA PHE A 83 40.93 -2.41 -24.49
C PHE A 83 41.15 -2.95 -25.89
N VAL A 84 42.26 -2.57 -26.53
CA VAL A 84 42.55 -2.91 -27.93
C VAL A 84 43.80 -3.78 -28.03
N ILE A 85 43.68 -4.88 -28.76
CA ILE A 85 44.74 -5.82 -29.10
C ILE A 85 44.83 -5.88 -30.63
N PRO A 86 45.86 -5.26 -31.23
CA PRO A 86 46.04 -5.27 -32.68
C PRO A 86 46.30 -6.66 -33.28
N ASP A 87 47.13 -7.46 -32.59
CA ASP A 87 47.39 -8.88 -32.89
C ASP A 87 47.58 -9.67 -31.58
N ALA A 88 46.69 -10.64 -31.33
CA ALA A 88 46.66 -11.46 -30.12
C ALA A 88 47.81 -12.47 -30.05
N ARG A 89 48.50 -12.74 -31.16
CA ARG A 89 49.72 -13.57 -31.17
C ARG A 89 50.91 -12.86 -30.54
N ASP A 90 50.92 -11.53 -30.62
CA ASP A 90 51.99 -10.70 -30.08
C ASP A 90 51.71 -10.29 -28.63
N ASP A 91 50.47 -10.45 -28.16
CA ASP A 91 50.07 -10.14 -26.79
C ASP A 91 50.40 -11.29 -25.83
N LEU A 92 51.34 -11.06 -24.92
CA LEU A 92 51.78 -12.05 -23.92
C LEU A 92 50.65 -12.65 -23.10
N ARG A 93 49.53 -11.95 -22.94
CA ARG A 93 48.37 -12.43 -22.15
C ARG A 93 47.49 -13.40 -22.94
N PHE A 94 47.53 -13.36 -24.27
CA PHE A 94 46.59 -14.10 -25.12
C PHE A 94 47.25 -15.00 -26.17
N ARG A 95 48.56 -14.89 -26.40
CA ARG A 95 49.25 -15.68 -27.43
C ARG A 95 49.10 -17.20 -27.29
N GLU A 96 48.92 -17.69 -26.06
CA GLU A 96 48.71 -19.12 -25.75
C GLU A 96 47.22 -19.48 -25.54
N ASN A 97 46.32 -18.49 -25.65
CA ASN A 97 44.89 -18.71 -25.45
C ASN A 97 44.34 -19.67 -26.55
N PRO A 98 43.53 -20.68 -26.19
CA PRO A 98 42.95 -21.62 -27.17
C PRO A 98 42.19 -20.95 -28.32
N LEU A 99 41.57 -19.79 -28.08
CA LEU A 99 40.85 -19.05 -29.11
C LEU A 99 41.78 -18.33 -30.11
N VAL A 100 43.08 -18.22 -29.79
CA VAL A 100 44.13 -17.65 -30.65
C VAL A 100 44.90 -18.77 -31.37
N THR A 101 45.28 -19.81 -30.63
CA THR A 101 46.12 -20.92 -31.15
C THR A 101 45.32 -21.96 -31.94
N GLY A 102 44.04 -22.16 -31.59
CA GLY A 102 43.10 -23.03 -32.30
C GLY A 102 41.98 -22.24 -32.97
N GLU A 103 40.85 -22.88 -33.24
CA GLU A 103 39.64 -22.22 -33.76
C GLU A 103 39.02 -21.29 -32.69
N PRO A 104 38.56 -20.08 -33.05
CA PRO A 104 38.41 -19.55 -34.40
C PRO A 104 39.62 -18.79 -34.95
N GLY A 105 40.78 -18.84 -34.29
CA GLY A 105 42.01 -18.17 -34.73
C GLY A 105 41.97 -16.65 -34.56
N ILE A 106 41.52 -16.17 -33.40
CA ILE A 106 41.41 -14.73 -33.09
C ILE A 106 42.78 -14.06 -33.24
N ARG A 107 42.80 -12.90 -33.91
CA ARG A 107 43.97 -12.02 -34.04
C ARG A 107 43.68 -10.65 -33.49
N PHE A 108 42.55 -10.06 -33.83
CA PHE A 108 42.21 -8.73 -33.38
C PHE A 108 41.09 -8.75 -32.35
N TYR A 109 41.20 -7.91 -31.33
CA TYR A 109 40.16 -7.67 -30.34
C TYR A 109 40.13 -6.18 -29.98
N ALA A 110 38.95 -5.57 -29.97
CA ALA A 110 38.72 -4.29 -29.30
C ALA A 110 37.47 -4.38 -28.45
N GLY A 111 37.58 -4.12 -27.15
CA GLY A 111 36.49 -4.25 -26.19
C GLY A 111 36.28 -2.97 -25.38
N ALA A 112 35.02 -2.62 -25.18
CA ALA A 112 34.56 -1.51 -24.38
C ALA A 112 33.82 -2.07 -23.16
N SER A 113 34.32 -1.83 -21.94
CA SER A 113 33.77 -2.44 -20.72
C SER A 113 32.40 -1.86 -20.39
N LEU A 114 31.39 -2.72 -20.23
CA LEU A 114 30.06 -2.34 -19.78
C LEU A 114 30.06 -2.26 -18.26
N THR A 115 29.65 -1.12 -17.71
CA THR A 115 29.69 -0.85 -16.27
C THR A 115 28.31 -0.51 -15.73
N SER A 116 28.03 -0.96 -14.51
CA SER A 116 26.82 -0.55 -13.79
C SER A 116 26.97 0.89 -13.27
N PRO A 117 25.86 1.57 -12.90
CA PRO A 117 25.91 2.90 -12.26
C PRO A 117 26.77 2.93 -10.99
N GLU A 118 26.85 1.82 -10.26
CA GLU A 118 27.69 1.65 -9.07
C GLU A 118 29.18 1.40 -9.42
N GLY A 119 29.53 1.37 -10.70
CA GLY A 119 30.89 1.19 -11.20
C GLY A 119 31.34 -0.27 -11.30
N HIS A 120 30.44 -1.24 -11.19
CA HIS A 120 30.79 -2.66 -11.33
C HIS A 120 30.90 -3.05 -12.80
N PRO A 121 32.00 -3.70 -13.23
CA PRO A 121 32.09 -4.18 -14.61
C PRO A 121 31.20 -5.41 -14.80
N LEU A 122 30.32 -5.34 -15.78
CA LEU A 122 29.32 -6.39 -16.09
C LEU A 122 29.76 -7.27 -17.25
N GLY A 123 30.48 -6.70 -18.21
CA GLY A 123 30.84 -7.36 -19.45
C GLY A 123 31.52 -6.41 -20.44
N SER A 124 31.34 -6.64 -21.74
CA SER A 124 31.86 -5.75 -22.78
C SER A 124 31.02 -5.74 -24.06
N LEU A 125 31.01 -4.59 -24.75
CA LEU A 125 30.77 -4.55 -26.19
C LEU A 125 32.13 -4.71 -26.89
N CYS A 126 32.31 -5.74 -27.69
CA CYS A 126 33.59 -5.97 -28.36
C CYS A 126 33.45 -6.35 -29.83
N VAL A 127 34.48 -6.01 -30.61
CA VAL A 127 34.65 -6.43 -32.00
C VAL A 127 35.88 -7.33 -32.10
N VAL A 128 35.79 -8.34 -32.94
CA VAL A 128 36.79 -9.41 -33.05
C VAL A 128 37.07 -9.71 -34.52
N ASP A 129 38.31 -10.06 -34.82
CA ASP A 129 38.68 -10.55 -36.15
C ASP A 129 39.77 -11.64 -36.09
N ARG A 130 39.82 -12.45 -37.14
CA ARG A 130 40.85 -13.43 -37.45
C ARG A 130 42.04 -12.84 -38.20
N VAL A 131 42.00 -11.54 -38.55
CA VAL A 131 43.16 -10.80 -39.09
C VAL A 131 43.58 -9.67 -38.13
N PRO A 132 44.87 -9.33 -38.04
CA PRO A 132 45.33 -8.20 -37.26
C PRO A 132 44.74 -6.88 -37.77
N ARG A 133 44.42 -5.96 -36.86
CA ARG A 133 43.83 -4.65 -37.22
C ARG A 133 44.29 -3.53 -36.30
N ARG A 134 44.12 -2.30 -36.80
CA ARG A 134 44.15 -1.08 -35.98
C ARG A 134 42.89 -0.29 -36.30
N LEU A 135 42.11 0.02 -35.27
CA LEU A 135 40.96 0.92 -35.40
C LEU A 135 41.46 2.35 -35.51
N ARG A 136 40.76 3.14 -36.32
CA ARG A 136 40.93 4.59 -36.39
C ARG A 136 40.24 5.26 -35.20
N ASP A 137 40.61 6.50 -34.92
CA ASP A 137 40.05 7.27 -33.79
C ASP A 137 38.52 7.42 -33.89
N ASP A 138 37.98 7.64 -35.09
CA ASP A 138 36.53 7.71 -35.34
C ASP A 138 35.81 6.38 -35.00
N GLN A 139 36.46 5.25 -35.27
CA GLN A 139 35.91 3.93 -34.94
C GLN A 139 35.98 3.65 -33.43
N LEU A 140 37.04 4.10 -32.76
CA LEU A 140 37.17 3.99 -31.30
C LEU A 140 36.10 4.84 -30.60
N GLU A 141 35.93 6.10 -31.01
CA GLU A 141 34.90 6.99 -30.49
C GLU A 141 33.49 6.42 -30.70
N ALA A 142 33.22 5.86 -31.88
CA ALA A 142 31.93 5.24 -32.18
C ALA A 142 31.70 3.97 -31.36
N LEU A 143 32.72 3.14 -31.12
CA LEU A 143 32.62 1.95 -30.28
C LEU A 143 32.31 2.32 -28.82
N ASP A 144 32.92 3.39 -28.29
CA ASP A 144 32.62 3.90 -26.95
C ASP A 144 31.22 4.57 -26.88
N ALA A 145 30.76 5.20 -27.97
CA ALA A 145 29.38 5.68 -28.06
C ALA A 145 28.36 4.54 -28.04
N LEU A 146 28.62 3.45 -28.78
CA LEU A 146 27.78 2.26 -28.76
C LEU A 146 27.81 1.57 -27.40
N ARG A 147 28.97 1.54 -26.71
CA ARG A 147 29.05 1.06 -25.32
C ARG A 147 28.06 1.79 -24.41
N ARG A 148 28.04 3.12 -24.46
CA ARG A 148 27.06 3.93 -23.68
C ARG A 148 25.61 3.59 -24.04
N GLN A 149 25.32 3.32 -25.31
CA GLN A 149 23.98 2.89 -25.73
C GLN A 149 23.62 1.52 -25.17
N VAL A 150 24.54 0.56 -25.16
CA VAL A 150 24.33 -0.76 -24.54
C VAL A 150 24.04 -0.60 -23.05
N GLU A 151 24.82 0.20 -22.32
CA GLU A 151 24.59 0.49 -20.89
C GLU A 151 23.21 1.12 -20.65
N ALA A 152 22.81 2.09 -21.47
CA ALA A 152 21.49 2.70 -21.38
C ALA A 152 20.36 1.68 -21.64
N GLN A 153 20.53 0.75 -22.58
CA GLN A 153 19.55 -0.33 -22.82
C GLN A 153 19.47 -1.31 -21.64
N LEU A 154 20.60 -1.65 -21.02
CA LEU A 154 20.64 -2.48 -19.81
C LEU A 154 19.87 -1.82 -18.65
N GLU A 155 20.12 -0.53 -18.40
CA GLU A 155 19.44 0.24 -17.36
C GLU A 155 17.94 0.38 -17.64
N LEU A 156 17.56 0.70 -18.88
CA LEU A 156 16.15 0.79 -19.27
C LEU A 156 15.42 -0.53 -19.02
N ARG A 157 16.02 -1.66 -19.42
CA ARG A 157 15.45 -2.99 -19.19
C ARG A 157 15.28 -3.28 -17.70
N ARG A 158 16.29 -2.97 -16.87
CA ARG A 158 16.20 -3.15 -15.41
C ARG A 158 15.07 -2.33 -14.81
N ASN A 159 14.99 -1.05 -15.16
CA ASN A 159 14.01 -0.13 -14.62
C ASN A 159 12.57 -0.52 -15.03
N LEU A 160 12.38 -1.01 -16.26
CA LEU A 160 11.09 -1.53 -16.71
C LEU A 160 10.64 -2.75 -15.91
N LEU A 161 11.55 -3.69 -15.63
CA LEU A 161 11.25 -4.86 -14.81
C LEU A 161 10.92 -4.49 -13.35
N GLU A 162 11.63 -3.52 -12.78
CA GLU A 162 11.34 -3.00 -11.43
C GLU A 162 9.98 -2.31 -11.37
N LEU A 163 9.66 -1.48 -12.37
CA LEU A 163 8.36 -0.81 -12.47
C LEU A 163 7.21 -1.81 -12.62
N GLN A 164 7.35 -2.83 -13.47
CA GLN A 164 6.35 -3.88 -13.65
C GLN A 164 6.09 -4.65 -12.34
N ALA A 165 7.15 -5.01 -11.61
CA ALA A 165 7.02 -5.68 -10.33
C ALA A 165 6.32 -4.80 -9.28
N ALA A 166 6.62 -3.50 -9.24
CA ALA A 166 5.98 -2.55 -8.34
C ALA A 166 4.49 -2.36 -8.64
N LEU A 167 4.11 -2.26 -9.93
CA LEU A 167 2.72 -2.17 -10.34
C LEU A 167 1.93 -3.43 -9.97
N ALA A 168 2.48 -4.62 -10.25
CA ALA A 168 1.85 -5.88 -9.87
C ALA A 168 1.66 -6.00 -8.34
N ALA A 169 2.65 -5.59 -7.55
CA ALA A 169 2.55 -5.59 -6.09
C ALA A 169 1.47 -4.61 -5.59
N ARG A 170 1.33 -3.44 -6.23
CA ARG A 170 0.27 -2.48 -5.92
C ARG A 170 -1.11 -3.06 -6.22
N ASP A 171 -1.30 -3.62 -7.41
CA ASP A 171 -2.59 -4.19 -7.81
C ASP A 171 -3.01 -5.34 -6.88
N HIS A 172 -2.06 -6.19 -6.45
CA HIS A 172 -2.32 -7.22 -5.44
C HIS A 172 -2.70 -6.65 -4.06
N ALA A 173 -2.09 -5.54 -3.65
CA ALA A 173 -2.42 -4.88 -2.40
C ALA A 173 -3.82 -4.23 -2.44
N GLU A 174 -4.19 -3.63 -3.57
CA GLU A 174 -5.52 -3.06 -3.80
C GLU A 174 -6.60 -4.16 -3.76
N ASP A 175 -6.37 -5.29 -4.42
CA ASP A 175 -7.26 -6.45 -4.38
C ASP A 175 -7.43 -6.99 -2.95
N ALA A 176 -6.34 -7.11 -2.20
CA ALA A 176 -6.38 -7.57 -0.81
C ALA A 176 -7.17 -6.61 0.09
N GLN A 177 -6.99 -5.30 -0.11
CA GLN A 177 -7.75 -4.26 0.61
C GLN A 177 -9.24 -4.33 0.29
N LEU A 178 -9.61 -4.49 -0.99
CA LEU A 178 -11.01 -4.62 -1.41
C LEU A 178 -11.67 -5.87 -0.80
N ARG A 179 -10.96 -7.00 -0.74
CA ARG A 179 -11.45 -8.22 -0.07
C ARG A 179 -11.69 -7.99 1.40
N LEU A 180 -10.73 -7.39 2.11
CA LEU A 180 -10.86 -7.10 3.55
C LEU A 180 -12.04 -6.15 3.83
N VAL A 181 -12.24 -5.14 2.99
CA VAL A 181 -13.41 -4.23 3.09
C VAL A 181 -14.72 -4.99 2.89
N GLY A 182 -14.77 -5.92 1.93
CA GLY A 182 -15.93 -6.79 1.70
C GLY A 182 -16.22 -7.72 2.88
N GLU A 183 -15.19 -8.32 3.46
CA GLU A 183 -15.29 -9.17 4.67
C GLU A 183 -15.77 -8.36 5.87
N LEU A 184 -15.22 -7.16 6.10
CA LEU A 184 -15.63 -6.29 7.18
C LEU A 184 -17.09 -5.83 7.03
N ARG A 185 -17.52 -5.48 5.81
CA ARG A 185 -18.94 -5.16 5.53
C ARG A 185 -19.85 -6.33 5.86
N THR A 186 -19.48 -7.54 5.42
CA THR A 186 -20.26 -8.76 5.70
C THR A 186 -20.33 -9.03 7.20
N ALA A 187 -19.22 -8.86 7.93
CA ALA A 187 -19.18 -9.02 9.38
C ALA A 187 -20.07 -7.98 10.10
N LEU A 188 -20.01 -6.71 9.67
CA LEU A 188 -20.87 -5.65 10.20
C LEU A 188 -22.35 -5.95 9.94
N ASP A 189 -22.72 -6.34 8.71
CA ASP A 189 -24.10 -6.71 8.36
C ASP A 189 -24.61 -7.87 9.25
N ASN A 190 -23.76 -8.85 9.55
CA ASN A 190 -24.10 -9.96 10.44
C ASN A 190 -24.32 -9.49 11.89
N VAL A 191 -23.52 -8.54 12.39
CA VAL A 191 -23.73 -7.93 13.71
C VAL A 191 -25.04 -7.14 13.73
N SER A 192 -25.33 -6.35 12.69
CA SER A 192 -26.59 -5.61 12.56
C SER A 192 -27.82 -6.53 12.47
N ARG A 193 -27.69 -7.71 11.86
CA ARG A 193 -28.76 -8.73 11.85
C ARG A 193 -28.92 -9.44 13.19
N LEU A 194 -27.84 -9.65 13.95
CA LEU A 194 -27.91 -10.17 15.32
C LEU A 194 -28.63 -9.20 16.28
N SER A 195 -28.48 -7.88 16.09
CA SER A 195 -29.33 -6.91 16.80
C SER A 195 -30.81 -6.98 16.42
N GLY A 196 -31.13 -7.46 15.20
CA GLY A 196 -32.50 -7.75 14.77
C GLY A 196 -33.03 -9.14 15.15
N LEU A 197 -32.17 -10.01 15.69
CA LEU A 197 -32.50 -11.38 16.13
C LEU A 197 -32.46 -11.51 17.66
N ILE A 198 -32.61 -10.42 18.40
CA ILE A 198 -33.01 -10.52 19.82
C ILE A 198 -34.39 -11.19 19.83
N PRO A 199 -34.50 -12.43 20.33
CA PRO A 199 -35.73 -13.19 20.25
C PRO A 199 -36.82 -12.51 21.09
N PHE A 200 -38.08 -12.79 20.75
CA PHE A 200 -39.27 -12.62 21.59
C PHE A 200 -38.98 -13.02 23.06
N CYS A 201 -38.52 -12.06 23.85
CA CYS A 201 -38.54 -12.11 25.30
C CYS A 201 -39.62 -11.12 25.72
N SER A 202 -40.39 -11.47 26.74
CA SER A 202 -41.46 -10.65 27.29
C SER A 202 -40.99 -9.31 27.88
N THR A 203 -39.68 -9.09 27.87
CA THR A 203 -38.98 -7.87 28.22
C THR A 203 -37.77 -7.71 27.29
N CYS A 204 -37.73 -6.65 26.48
CA CYS A 204 -36.55 -6.26 25.71
C CYS A 204 -35.74 -5.29 26.55
N ARG A 205 -34.49 -5.64 26.89
CA ARG A 205 -33.55 -4.75 27.60
C ARG A 205 -32.33 -4.47 26.73
N PHE A 206 -32.14 -3.20 26.41
CA PHE A 206 -30.98 -2.68 25.69
C PHE A 206 -30.13 -1.85 26.63
N ASN A 207 -28.82 -2.05 26.58
CA ASN A 207 -27.87 -1.24 27.33
C ASN A 207 -26.82 -0.75 26.34
N MET A 208 -26.76 0.57 26.14
CA MET A 208 -25.88 1.21 25.18
C MET A 208 -24.97 2.19 25.90
N VAL A 209 -23.71 2.22 25.48
CA VAL A 209 -22.74 3.23 25.91
C VAL A 209 -22.41 4.06 24.68
N ILE A 210 -22.78 5.33 24.72
CA ILE A 210 -22.59 6.25 23.61
C ILE A 210 -21.47 7.25 23.91
N PRO A 211 -20.65 7.62 22.91
CA PRO A 211 -19.70 8.71 23.07
C PRO A 211 -20.46 10.02 23.34
N ALA A 212 -19.84 10.94 24.09
CA ALA A 212 -20.38 12.28 24.31
C ALA A 212 -20.27 13.18 23.07
N ASP A 213 -20.86 12.73 21.96
CA ASP A 213 -20.94 13.41 20.67
C ASP A 213 -22.43 13.62 20.30
N PRO A 214 -22.91 14.85 20.13
CA PRO A 214 -24.29 15.13 19.72
C PRO A 214 -24.72 14.41 18.43
N ARG A 215 -23.78 14.07 17.54
CA ARG A 215 -24.07 13.32 16.31
C ARG A 215 -24.52 11.88 16.56
N ALA A 216 -24.28 11.33 17.74
CA ALA A 216 -24.75 9.99 18.12
C ALA A 216 -26.21 9.97 18.61
N VAL A 217 -26.78 11.13 18.95
CA VAL A 217 -28.15 11.22 19.53
C VAL A 217 -29.22 10.71 18.56
N PRO A 218 -29.27 11.11 17.28
CA PRO A 218 -30.31 10.66 16.35
C PRO A 218 -30.36 9.14 16.19
N THR A 219 -29.19 8.49 16.14
CA THR A 219 -29.11 7.02 16.01
C THR A 219 -29.75 6.30 17.20
N VAL A 220 -29.61 6.84 18.41
CA VAL A 220 -30.23 6.27 19.62
C VAL A 220 -31.73 6.52 19.62
N THR A 221 -32.17 7.74 19.33
CA THR A 221 -33.60 8.11 19.36
C THR A 221 -34.37 7.35 18.30
N GLU A 222 -33.83 7.23 17.07
CA GLU A 222 -34.42 6.42 15.98
C GLU A 222 -34.51 4.95 16.36
N GLY A 223 -33.48 4.39 17.01
CA GLY A 223 -33.48 3.01 17.48
C GLY A 223 -34.55 2.73 18.53
N VAL A 224 -34.74 3.64 19.50
CA VAL A 224 -35.80 3.54 20.51
C VAL A 224 -37.17 3.67 19.86
N ALA A 225 -37.35 4.64 18.96
CA ALA A 225 -38.62 4.83 18.25
C ALA A 225 -38.99 3.61 17.42
N GLN A 226 -38.02 3.01 16.71
CA GLN A 226 -38.25 1.80 15.92
C GLN A 226 -38.63 0.61 16.81
N MET A 227 -37.96 0.42 17.95
CA MET A 227 -38.29 -0.63 18.91
C MET A 227 -39.74 -0.52 19.42
N LEU A 228 -40.21 0.70 19.71
CA LEU A 228 -41.58 0.93 20.16
C LEU A 228 -42.60 0.69 19.03
N ARG A 229 -42.28 1.11 17.80
CA ARG A 229 -43.09 0.82 16.60
C ARG A 229 -43.21 -0.69 16.34
N ASP A 230 -42.13 -1.44 16.48
CA ASP A 230 -42.14 -2.90 16.34
C ASP A 230 -43.02 -3.58 17.41
N LYS A 231 -43.13 -2.97 18.60
CA LYS A 231 -44.06 -3.35 19.68
C LYS A 231 -45.47 -2.76 19.53
N ARG A 232 -45.78 -2.14 18.39
CA ARG A 232 -47.09 -1.56 18.03
C ARG A 232 -47.58 -0.45 18.99
N TRP A 233 -46.67 0.39 19.46
CA TRP A 233 -47.03 1.62 20.15
C TRP A 233 -47.64 2.64 19.17
N GLN A 234 -48.52 3.51 19.66
CA GLN A 234 -49.10 4.61 18.87
C GLN A 234 -48.04 5.65 18.52
N ASP A 235 -48.16 6.28 17.34
CA ASP A 235 -47.16 7.26 16.86
C ASP A 235 -46.98 8.45 17.82
N ASP A 236 -48.06 8.90 18.48
CA ASP A 236 -47.99 10.00 19.45
C ASP A 236 -47.14 9.64 20.69
N ASP A 237 -47.29 8.41 21.20
CA ASP A 237 -46.50 7.91 22.33
C ASP A 237 -45.05 7.67 21.92
N VAL A 238 -44.82 7.15 20.72
CA VAL A 238 -43.48 6.97 20.15
C VAL A 238 -42.78 8.33 20.04
N MET A 239 -43.45 9.34 19.49
CA MET A 239 -42.91 10.69 19.35
C MET A 239 -42.62 11.32 20.71
N ALA A 240 -43.49 11.12 21.71
CA ALA A 240 -43.27 11.63 23.06
C ALA A 240 -42.02 11.02 23.72
N VAL A 241 -41.85 9.70 23.60
CA VAL A 241 -40.67 9.01 24.12
C VAL A 241 -39.41 9.42 23.36
N GLU A 242 -39.48 9.51 22.03
CA GLU A 242 -38.35 9.92 21.18
C GLU A 242 -37.83 11.31 21.57
N LEU A 243 -38.73 12.28 21.72
CA LEU A 243 -38.39 13.64 22.12
C LEU A 243 -37.83 13.70 23.54
N ALA A 244 -38.38 12.93 24.48
CA ALA A 244 -37.86 12.85 25.85
C ALA A 244 -36.44 12.25 25.91
N VAL A 245 -36.18 11.19 25.14
CA VAL A 245 -34.84 10.58 25.01
C VAL A 245 -33.86 11.54 24.38
N GLN A 246 -34.24 12.23 23.31
CA GLN A 246 -33.40 13.21 22.64
C GLN A 246 -32.95 14.30 23.62
N GLU A 247 -33.89 14.80 24.39
CA GLU A 247 -33.63 15.86 25.35
C GLU A 247 -32.76 15.39 26.51
N ALA A 248 -33.04 14.21 27.07
CA ALA A 248 -32.25 13.65 28.16
C ALA A 248 -30.80 13.35 27.74
N LEU A 249 -30.59 12.78 26.54
CA LEU A 249 -29.26 12.54 25.98
C LEU A 249 -28.52 13.84 25.69
N THR A 250 -29.21 14.83 25.12
CA THR A 250 -28.61 16.14 24.84
C THR A 250 -28.17 16.81 26.14
N ASN A 251 -28.96 16.70 27.20
CA ASN A 251 -28.60 17.22 28.52
C ASN A 251 -27.41 16.48 29.13
N ALA A 252 -27.39 15.15 29.07
CA ALA A 252 -26.27 14.33 29.53
C ALA A 252 -24.96 14.68 28.79
N ILE A 253 -25.00 14.87 27.47
CA ILE A 253 -23.82 15.19 26.66
C ILE A 253 -23.36 16.63 26.89
N ARG A 254 -24.28 17.59 26.84
CA ARG A 254 -23.95 19.03 26.91
C ARG A 254 -23.61 19.47 28.33
N HIS A 255 -24.41 19.06 29.31
CA HIS A 255 -24.27 19.50 30.69
C HIS A 255 -23.51 18.50 31.56
N GLY A 256 -23.77 17.20 31.43
CA GLY A 256 -23.09 16.14 32.19
C GLY A 256 -21.64 15.93 31.76
N CYS A 257 -21.40 15.70 30.47
CA CYS A 257 -20.05 15.49 29.93
C CYS A 257 -19.27 16.80 29.72
N GLY A 258 -19.96 17.94 29.63
CA GLY A 258 -19.35 19.25 29.34
C GLY A 258 -18.77 19.35 27.92
N GLY A 259 -19.27 18.54 26.98
CA GLY A 259 -18.77 18.49 25.61
C GLY A 259 -17.41 17.81 25.42
N ASP A 260 -16.88 17.08 26.41
CA ASP A 260 -15.66 16.28 26.26
C ASP A 260 -15.96 14.97 25.50
N PRO A 261 -15.49 14.80 24.24
CA PRO A 261 -15.82 13.65 23.41
C PRO A 261 -15.19 12.33 23.92
N ARG A 262 -14.28 12.40 24.92
CA ARG A 262 -13.68 11.20 25.54
C ARG A 262 -14.58 10.59 26.62
N LYS A 263 -15.58 11.34 27.11
CA LYS A 263 -16.54 10.85 28.09
C LYS A 263 -17.65 10.06 27.40
N GLN A 264 -18.29 9.18 28.15
CA GLN A 264 -19.33 8.28 27.64
C GLN A 264 -20.59 8.41 28.49
N VAL A 265 -21.75 8.37 27.83
CA VAL A 265 -23.08 8.38 28.46
C VAL A 265 -23.66 6.98 28.32
N GLN A 266 -24.25 6.47 29.39
CA GLN A 266 -24.94 5.18 29.36
C GLN A 266 -26.44 5.40 29.17
N CYS A 267 -27.05 4.69 28.22
CA CYS A 267 -28.48 4.69 27.97
C CYS A 267 -29.00 3.25 28.07
N CYS A 268 -29.82 2.97 29.08
CA CYS A 268 -30.52 1.71 29.23
C CYS A 268 -31.98 1.91 28.85
N VAL A 269 -32.50 1.06 27.98
CA VAL A 269 -33.91 1.07 27.58
C VAL A 269 -34.48 -0.31 27.85
N THR A 270 -35.57 -0.37 28.61
CA THR A 270 -36.30 -1.60 28.90
C THR A 270 -37.74 -1.40 28.47
N ALA A 271 -38.25 -2.26 27.59
CA ALA A 271 -39.65 -2.26 27.20
C ALA A 271 -40.24 -3.64 27.48
N ASP A 272 -41.32 -3.68 28.26
CA ASP A 272 -42.01 -4.91 28.63
C ASP A 272 -43.28 -5.15 27.80
N ASP A 273 -43.81 -6.38 27.83
CA ASP A 273 -45.05 -6.76 27.16
C ASP A 273 -46.34 -6.09 27.73
N PRO A 274 -46.43 -5.77 29.04
CA PRO A 274 -47.50 -4.93 29.58
C PRO A 274 -47.63 -3.54 28.95
N GLY A 275 -46.65 -3.10 28.16
CA GLY A 275 -46.68 -1.81 27.49
C GLY A 275 -46.05 -0.70 28.32
N GLU A 276 -45.11 -0.97 29.21
CA GLU A 276 -44.29 0.05 29.86
C GLU A 276 -42.89 0.11 29.21
N VAL A 277 -42.41 1.33 28.97
CA VAL A 277 -41.01 1.59 28.62
C VAL A 277 -40.34 2.38 29.74
N VAL A 278 -39.21 1.87 30.19
CA VAL A 278 -38.34 2.47 31.21
C VAL A 278 -36.99 2.80 30.57
N ILE A 279 -36.60 4.07 30.67
CA ILE A 279 -35.38 4.60 30.06
C ILE A 279 -34.53 5.20 31.18
N VAL A 280 -33.28 4.76 31.27
CA VAL A 280 -32.32 5.26 32.26
C VAL A 280 -31.11 5.81 31.52
N ILE A 281 -30.84 7.10 31.68
CA ILE A 281 -29.67 7.77 31.12
C ILE A 281 -28.74 8.19 32.26
N ARG A 282 -27.47 7.82 32.15
CA ARG A 282 -26.43 8.14 33.13
C ARG A 282 -25.28 8.88 32.48
N ASP A 283 -24.85 9.96 33.12
CA ASP A 283 -23.70 10.74 32.70
C ASP A 283 -22.58 10.73 33.76
N PRO A 284 -21.32 10.90 33.35
CA PRO A 284 -20.17 10.94 34.24
C PRO A 284 -19.91 12.33 34.85
N GLY A 285 -20.90 13.23 34.80
CA GLY A 285 -20.80 14.60 35.29
C GLY A 285 -20.87 14.70 36.81
N GLN A 286 -21.01 15.93 37.30
CA GLN A 286 -21.16 16.22 38.73
C GLN A 286 -22.61 16.08 39.22
N GLY A 287 -23.56 15.90 38.30
CA GLY A 287 -24.99 15.92 38.58
C GLY A 287 -25.52 17.34 38.77
N PHE A 288 -26.81 17.44 39.10
CA PHE A 288 -27.48 18.70 39.37
C PHE A 288 -28.62 18.49 40.36
N ASP A 289 -28.98 19.55 41.09
CA ASP A 289 -30.12 19.51 42.00
C ASP A 289 -31.42 19.76 41.22
N SER A 290 -32.23 18.71 41.08
CA SER A 290 -33.49 18.76 40.34
C SER A 290 -34.56 19.65 40.99
N THR A 291 -34.40 20.02 42.27
CA THR A 291 -35.33 20.92 42.99
C THR A 291 -35.08 22.41 42.70
N THR A 292 -33.93 22.73 42.10
CA THR A 292 -33.50 24.10 41.81
C THR A 292 -33.70 24.52 40.36
N ILE A 293 -34.34 23.66 39.55
CA ILE A 293 -34.60 23.93 38.14
C ILE A 293 -35.62 25.08 38.05
N ALA A 294 -35.24 26.14 37.33
CA ALA A 294 -36.11 27.28 37.10
C ALA A 294 -37.35 26.87 36.29
N ASP A 295 -38.54 27.32 36.71
CA ASP A 295 -39.79 27.07 35.99
C ASP A 295 -39.77 27.81 34.62
N PRO A 296 -39.74 27.10 33.49
CA PRO A 296 -39.70 27.72 32.18
C PRO A 296 -41.01 28.43 31.80
N LEU A 297 -42.10 28.23 32.53
CA LEU A 297 -43.38 28.94 32.35
C LEU A 297 -43.45 30.26 33.12
N ALA A 298 -42.50 30.53 34.03
CA ALA A 298 -42.43 31.79 34.76
C ALA A 298 -42.17 32.97 33.78
N PRO A 299 -42.81 34.15 33.97
CA PRO A 299 -42.71 35.29 33.06
C PRO A 299 -41.28 35.69 32.68
N GLU A 300 -40.36 35.62 33.64
CA GLU A 300 -38.94 35.92 33.51
C GLU A 300 -38.14 34.90 32.68
N ASN A 301 -38.68 33.70 32.46
CA ASN A 301 -38.03 32.61 31.74
C ASN A 301 -38.62 32.39 30.32
N LEU A 302 -39.76 32.99 29.99
CA LEU A 302 -40.47 32.80 28.72
C LEU A 302 -39.61 33.09 27.49
N LEU A 303 -38.75 34.11 27.54
CA LEU A 303 -37.87 34.53 26.44
C LEU A 303 -36.49 33.88 26.44
N LYS A 304 -36.18 32.98 27.40
CA LYS A 304 -34.89 32.29 27.42
C LYS A 304 -34.79 31.27 26.28
N SER A 305 -33.63 31.24 25.62
CA SER A 305 -33.34 30.37 24.48
C SER A 305 -32.99 28.92 24.85
N GLY A 306 -33.18 28.51 26.11
CA GLY A 306 -32.82 27.19 26.62
C GLY A 306 -33.38 26.92 28.02
N GLY A 307 -33.14 25.71 28.56
CA GLY A 307 -33.60 25.31 29.90
C GLY A 307 -35.00 24.71 29.95
N ARG A 308 -35.56 24.32 28.80
CA ARG A 308 -36.90 23.69 28.71
C ARG A 308 -36.84 22.16 28.76
N GLY A 309 -35.64 21.60 28.77
CA GLY A 309 -35.44 20.18 28.55
C GLY A 309 -36.14 19.28 29.55
N VAL A 310 -35.80 19.45 30.83
CA VAL A 310 -36.41 18.69 31.93
C VAL A 310 -37.92 18.94 32.00
N PHE A 311 -38.37 20.15 31.68
CA PHE A 311 -39.81 20.45 31.61
C PHE A 311 -40.51 19.66 30.49
N LEU A 312 -39.93 19.58 29.29
CA LEU A 312 -40.47 18.79 28.20
C LEU A 312 -40.51 17.29 28.58
N ILE A 313 -39.43 16.78 29.16
CA ILE A 313 -39.37 15.38 29.62
C ILE A 313 -40.50 15.10 30.63
N ASN A 314 -40.72 15.98 31.59
CA ASN A 314 -41.79 15.85 32.60
C ASN A 314 -43.22 15.94 32.02
N GLN A 315 -43.41 16.60 30.88
CA GLN A 315 -44.72 16.68 30.20
C GLN A 315 -44.98 15.47 29.29
N LEU A 316 -43.93 14.87 28.75
CA LEU A 316 -44.02 13.79 27.77
C LEU A 316 -44.04 12.40 28.39
N MET A 317 -43.39 12.23 29.55
CA MET A 317 -43.24 10.96 30.26
C MET A 317 -44.16 10.90 31.48
N ASP A 318 -44.67 9.72 31.82
CA ASP A 318 -45.63 9.56 32.94
C ASP A 318 -44.94 9.70 34.30
N THR A 319 -43.70 9.23 34.40
CA THR A 319 -42.87 9.41 35.60
C THR A 319 -41.44 9.72 35.22
N VAL A 320 -40.82 10.62 35.98
CA VAL A 320 -39.42 11.04 35.82
C VAL A 320 -38.79 11.12 37.20
N GLY A 321 -37.65 10.45 37.37
CA GLY A 321 -36.88 10.45 38.60
C GLY A 321 -35.43 10.77 38.34
N PHE A 322 -34.79 11.49 39.26
CA PHE A 322 -33.36 11.76 39.23
C PHE A 322 -32.69 11.01 40.39
N ARG A 323 -31.62 10.27 40.09
CA ARG A 323 -30.84 9.50 41.07
C ARG A 323 -29.37 9.92 41.02
N ASP A 324 -28.60 9.40 41.98
CA ASP A 324 -27.15 9.56 42.04
C ASP A 324 -26.67 11.04 41.97
N GLY A 325 -27.35 11.92 42.71
CA GLY A 325 -27.06 13.36 42.72
C GLY A 325 -27.45 14.10 41.43
N GLY A 326 -28.37 13.55 40.64
CA GLY A 326 -28.81 14.14 39.36
C GLY A 326 -28.00 13.68 38.14
N ARG A 327 -27.12 12.69 38.31
CA ARG A 327 -26.31 12.08 37.24
C ARG A 327 -27.03 10.95 36.50
N GLU A 328 -28.15 10.51 37.05
CA GLU A 328 -29.01 9.49 36.47
C GLU A 328 -30.42 10.02 36.35
N VAL A 329 -30.99 9.99 35.15
CA VAL A 329 -32.40 10.25 34.90
C VAL A 329 -33.10 8.96 34.50
N GLU A 330 -34.16 8.62 35.21
CA GLU A 330 -35.04 7.48 34.95
C GLU A 330 -36.40 8.02 34.50
N MET A 331 -36.80 7.68 33.28
CA MET A 331 -38.05 8.10 32.67
C MET A 331 -38.90 6.87 32.38
N ARG A 332 -40.21 6.93 32.66
CA ARG A 332 -41.15 5.85 32.33
C ARG A 332 -42.36 6.38 31.60
N LYS A 333 -42.82 5.60 30.64
CA LYS A 333 -44.03 5.84 29.85
C LYS A 333 -44.78 4.52 29.72
N ARG A 334 -46.09 4.56 29.87
CA ARG A 334 -47.00 3.45 29.63
C ARG A 334 -47.73 3.69 28.31
N ARG A 335 -47.94 2.61 27.57
CA ARG A 335 -48.71 2.59 26.33
C ARG A 335 -50.14 2.96 26.69
N ALA A 336 -50.71 3.93 25.97
CA ALA A 336 -52.14 4.19 26.06
C ALA A 336 -52.93 2.95 25.59
N ASP A 337 -53.98 2.59 26.34
CA ASP A 337 -54.91 1.53 25.97
C ASP A 337 -55.73 1.87 24.71
#